data_AF-C5FZ35-F1
#
_entry.id   AF-C5FZ35-F1
#
_cell.length_a   1.000
_cell.length_b   1.000
_cell.length_c   1.000
_cell.angle_alpha   90.00
_cell.angle_beta   90.00
_cell.angle_gamma   90.00
#
_symmetry.space_group_name_H-M   'P 1'
#
loop_
_entity.id
_entity.type
_entity.pdbx_description
1 polymer ?
#
loop_
_entity_poly.entity_id
_entity_poly.type
_entity_poly.pdbx_seq_one_letter_code
_entity_poly.pdbx_strand_id
1 'polypeptide(L)'
;MSLSVEMVQGTEKSWIDLSNSSGKLAALYAIQDCGYIVLKAAANTGSIEEARDNEYTKALLSETRNGDFQPSHPGYIPAYRLKDPNIKMNRSRFWREQAMSRDPKELNYIMCYHLFGGSHDMWEWEYDKGLWEEETGETEVVQAAGGDLIICNGWLPQRPPKPQGTKDAFVVSYRWKGFHQETQ
;
A
#
# COMPACT_ATOMS: atom_id res chain seq x y z
N MET A 1 15.87 -17.16 -0.30
CA MET A 1 15.94 -16.27 0.87
C MET A 1 14.57 -16.29 1.52
N SER A 2 14.49 -16.28 2.85
CA SER A 2 13.21 -16.13 3.56
C SER A 2 12.73 -14.68 3.42
N LEU A 3 11.45 -14.46 3.14
CA LEU A 3 10.85 -13.12 3.09
C LEU A 3 9.86 -12.99 4.25
N SER A 4 10.37 -13.25 5.44
CA SER A 4 9.60 -13.18 6.68
C SER A 4 9.46 -11.74 7.15
N VAL A 5 8.24 -11.32 7.42
CA VAL A 5 7.93 -9.92 7.78
C VAL A 5 6.75 -9.88 8.74
N GLU A 6 6.79 -8.94 9.69
CA GLU A 6 5.63 -8.63 10.52
C GLU A 6 4.64 -7.81 9.67
N MET A 7 3.43 -8.34 9.54
CA MET A 7 2.31 -7.71 8.88
C MET A 7 1.31 -7.22 9.93
N VAL A 8 0.84 -5.99 9.75
CA VAL A 8 -0.24 -5.39 10.54
C VAL A 8 -1.44 -5.14 9.63
N GLN A 9 -2.62 -5.55 10.10
CA GLN A 9 -3.92 -5.27 9.47
C GLN A 9 -4.90 -4.84 10.57
N GLY A 10 -5.49 -3.66 10.49
CA GLY A 10 -6.28 -3.12 11.61
C GLY A 10 -5.48 -3.09 12.91
N THR A 11 -5.96 -3.79 13.94
CA THR A 11 -5.27 -3.97 15.23
C THR A 11 -4.50 -5.28 15.35
N GLU A 12 -4.60 -6.15 14.35
CA GLU A 12 -3.97 -7.47 14.35
C GLU A 12 -2.54 -7.41 13.85
N LYS A 13 -1.66 -8.21 14.46
CA LYS A 13 -0.28 -8.39 14.05
C LYS A 13 -0.01 -9.86 13.82
N SER A 14 0.70 -10.17 12.74
CA SER A 14 1.08 -11.53 12.40
C SER A 14 2.45 -11.56 11.71
N TRP A 15 3.17 -12.66 11.87
CA TRP A 15 4.36 -12.93 11.07
C TRP A 15 3.95 -13.76 9.85
N ILE A 16 4.28 -13.26 8.67
CA ILE A 16 4.06 -13.96 7.41
C ILE A 16 5.39 -14.18 6.70
N ASP A 17 5.44 -15.17 5.81
CA ASP A 17 6.58 -15.38 4.93
C ASP A 17 6.12 -15.33 3.48
N LEU A 18 6.50 -14.25 2.79
CA LEU A 18 6.14 -14.01 1.39
C LEU A 18 6.96 -14.87 0.41
N SER A 19 7.87 -15.72 0.89
CA SER A 19 8.55 -16.70 0.04
C SER A 19 7.66 -17.90 -0.32
N ASN A 20 6.58 -18.13 0.44
CA ASN A 20 5.63 -19.23 0.21
C ASN A 20 4.21 -18.72 -0.12
N SER A 21 3.42 -19.54 -0.82
CA SER A 21 2.08 -19.15 -1.28
C SER A 21 1.10 -18.87 -0.15
N SER A 22 1.19 -19.57 0.99
CA SER A 22 0.32 -19.33 2.15
C SER A 22 0.48 -17.92 2.73
N GLY A 23 1.72 -17.44 2.91
CA GLY A 23 1.98 -16.09 3.41
C GLY A 23 1.55 -15.02 2.40
N LYS A 24 1.80 -15.23 1.11
CA LYS A 24 1.33 -14.34 0.05
C LYS A 24 -0.20 -14.23 0.01
N LEU A 25 -0.90 -15.37 0.04
CA LEU A 25 -2.36 -15.40 0.05
C LEU A 25 -2.93 -14.71 1.29
N ALA A 26 -2.35 -14.95 2.48
CA ALA A 26 -2.80 -14.28 3.71
C ALA A 26 -2.73 -12.75 3.58
N ALA A 27 -1.62 -12.22 3.06
CA ALA A 27 -1.48 -10.78 2.81
C ALA A 27 -2.42 -10.26 1.70
N LEU A 28 -2.67 -11.02 0.64
CA LEU A 28 -3.61 -10.63 -0.40
C LEU A 28 -5.06 -10.61 0.10
N TYR A 29 -5.45 -11.58 0.94
CA TYR A 29 -6.75 -11.58 1.60
C TYR A 29 -6.91 -10.35 2.48
N ALA A 30 -5.91 -10.04 3.31
CA ALA A 30 -5.88 -8.83 4.13
C ALA A 30 -6.11 -7.54 3.30
N ILE A 31 -5.44 -7.42 2.16
CA ILE A 31 -5.59 -6.27 1.26
C ILE A 31 -6.99 -6.22 0.61
N GLN A 32 -7.60 -7.36 0.30
CA GLN A 32 -8.95 -7.39 -0.30
C GLN A 32 -10.06 -7.15 0.72
N ASP A 33 -9.88 -7.62 1.95
CA ASP A 33 -10.89 -7.56 3.02
C ASP A 33 -10.80 -6.24 3.81
N CYS A 34 -9.60 -5.86 4.24
CA CYS A 34 -9.36 -4.64 5.03
C CYS A 34 -8.99 -3.43 4.16
N GLY A 35 -8.63 -3.65 2.90
CA GLY A 35 -8.19 -2.59 1.99
C GLY A 35 -6.73 -2.21 2.13
N TYR A 36 -6.01 -2.72 3.13
CA TYR A 36 -4.60 -2.42 3.33
C TYR A 36 -3.89 -3.42 4.23
N ILE A 37 -2.56 -3.36 4.20
CA ILE A 37 -1.64 -3.92 5.20
C ILE A 37 -0.48 -2.97 5.43
N VAL A 38 0.18 -3.10 6.59
CA VAL A 38 1.47 -2.47 6.87
C VAL A 38 2.51 -3.57 7.09
N LEU A 39 3.56 -3.57 6.27
CA LEU A 39 4.70 -4.46 6.41
C LEU A 39 5.82 -3.73 7.15
N LYS A 40 6.22 -4.27 8.31
CA LYS A 40 7.16 -3.60 9.21
C LYS A 40 8.59 -3.71 8.72
N ALA A 41 9.32 -2.61 8.75
CA ALA A 41 10.72 -2.53 8.28
C ALA A 41 10.92 -3.06 6.83
N ALA A 42 9.90 -2.97 5.99
CA ALA A 42 9.88 -3.52 4.64
C ALA A 42 10.01 -2.47 3.53
N ALA A 43 10.12 -1.18 3.88
CA ALA A 43 10.24 -0.11 2.89
C ALA A 43 11.69 0.03 2.39
N ASN A 44 11.81 0.10 1.06
CA ASN A 44 13.03 0.55 0.41
C ASN A 44 13.01 2.07 0.23
N THR A 45 13.95 2.75 0.86
CA THR A 45 14.06 4.23 0.85
C THR A 45 15.45 4.72 0.41
N GLY A 46 16.38 3.80 0.07
CA GLY A 46 17.72 4.14 -0.39
C GLY A 46 17.75 4.82 -1.76
N SER A 47 16.83 4.43 -2.65
CA SER A 47 16.58 5.13 -3.91
C SER A 47 15.14 4.95 -4.38
N ILE A 48 14.75 5.79 -5.35
CA ILE A 48 13.44 5.75 -5.97
C ILE A 48 13.25 4.47 -6.81
N GLU A 49 14.33 3.95 -7.40
CA GLU A 49 14.38 2.67 -8.12
C GLU A 49 14.20 1.49 -7.16
N GLU A 50 14.85 1.50 -6.01
CA GLU A 50 14.69 0.43 -5.00
C GLU A 50 13.26 0.37 -4.44
N ALA A 51 12.59 1.51 -4.30
CA ALA A 51 11.17 1.54 -3.94
C ALA A 51 10.29 0.86 -4.99
N ARG A 52 10.57 1.14 -6.28
CA ARG A 52 9.88 0.50 -7.42
C ARG A 52 10.08 -1.01 -7.46
N ASP A 53 11.26 -1.45 -7.05
CA ASP A 53 11.70 -2.83 -7.18
C ASP A 53 11.60 -3.63 -5.87
N ASN A 54 10.83 -3.14 -4.90
CA ASN A 54 10.69 -3.74 -3.57
C ASN A 54 10.32 -5.23 -3.60
N GLU A 55 11.12 -6.03 -2.93
CA GLU A 55 11.02 -7.49 -2.96
C GLU A 55 9.74 -8.01 -2.31
N TYR A 56 9.26 -7.38 -1.23
CA TYR A 56 8.03 -7.78 -0.56
C TYR A 56 6.82 -7.54 -1.46
N THR A 57 6.73 -6.37 -2.09
CA THR A 57 5.64 -6.08 -3.04
C THR A 57 5.67 -7.02 -4.25
N LYS A 58 6.85 -7.27 -4.83
CA LYS A 58 6.99 -8.22 -5.95
C LYS A 58 6.61 -9.64 -5.56
N ALA A 59 7.07 -10.11 -4.40
CA ALA A 59 6.75 -11.44 -3.90
C ALA A 59 5.25 -11.60 -3.67
N LEU A 60 4.60 -10.62 -3.04
CA LEU A 60 3.17 -10.57 -2.83
C LEU A 60 2.40 -10.66 -4.16
N LEU A 61 2.72 -9.78 -5.12
CA LEU A 61 2.01 -9.69 -6.39
C LEU A 61 2.22 -10.92 -7.29
N SER A 62 3.28 -11.70 -7.08
CA SER A 62 3.55 -12.92 -7.87
C SER A 62 2.46 -13.99 -7.76
N GLU A 63 1.66 -13.98 -6.68
CA GLU A 63 0.59 -14.97 -6.44
C GLU A 63 -0.77 -14.57 -7.04
N THR A 64 -0.87 -13.35 -7.59
CA THR A 64 -2.12 -12.80 -8.12
C THR A 64 -1.93 -12.37 -9.57
N ARG A 65 -2.95 -12.59 -10.42
CA ARG A 65 -2.90 -12.30 -11.87
C ARG A 65 -1.59 -12.77 -12.55
N ASN A 66 -1.05 -13.93 -12.15
CA ASN A 66 0.23 -14.49 -12.62
C ASN A 66 1.46 -13.55 -12.45
N GLY A 67 1.40 -12.59 -11.54
CA GLY A 67 2.48 -11.61 -11.32
C GLY A 67 2.59 -10.54 -12.41
N ASP A 68 1.61 -10.41 -13.31
CA ASP A 68 1.66 -9.48 -14.44
C ASP A 68 1.32 -8.03 -14.06
N PHE A 69 1.97 -7.51 -13.03
CA PHE A 69 1.84 -6.14 -12.58
C PHE A 69 2.92 -5.25 -13.19
N GLN A 70 2.50 -4.03 -13.55
CA GLN A 70 3.39 -2.97 -13.99
C GLN A 70 3.48 -1.92 -12.89
N PRO A 71 4.68 -1.67 -12.33
CA PRO A 71 4.88 -0.55 -11.43
C PRO A 71 4.82 0.77 -12.20
N SER A 72 4.21 1.79 -11.61
CA SER A 72 4.23 3.16 -12.11
C SER A 72 5.65 3.75 -12.06
N HIS A 73 5.81 4.93 -12.65
CA HIS A 73 6.94 5.77 -12.23
C HIS A 73 6.76 6.08 -10.74
N PRO A 74 7.77 5.81 -9.90
CA PRO A 74 7.66 6.14 -8.48
C PRO A 74 7.56 7.65 -8.29
N GLY A 75 6.78 8.09 -7.32
CA GLY A 75 6.69 9.48 -6.91
C GLY A 75 7.52 9.73 -5.65
N TYR A 76 8.30 10.80 -5.65
CA TYR A 76 8.85 11.37 -4.42
C TYR A 76 7.87 12.38 -3.83
N ILE A 77 7.51 12.20 -2.55
CA ILE A 77 6.61 13.11 -1.85
C ILE A 77 7.37 13.79 -0.71
N PRO A 78 7.71 15.08 -0.85
CA PRO A 78 8.42 15.80 0.20
C PRO A 78 7.51 16.10 1.39
N ALA A 79 8.11 16.23 2.57
CA ALA A 79 7.43 16.44 3.85
C ALA A 79 6.42 17.60 3.85
N TYR A 80 6.72 18.69 3.14
CA TYR A 80 5.83 19.84 3.06
C TYR A 80 4.52 19.52 2.32
N ARG A 81 4.56 18.61 1.33
CA ARG A 81 3.34 18.14 0.65
C ARG A 81 2.56 17.20 1.57
N LEU A 82 3.23 16.29 2.26
CA LEU A 82 2.59 15.34 3.19
C LEU A 82 1.85 16.03 4.36
N LYS A 83 2.18 17.30 4.65
CA LYS A 83 1.54 18.10 5.70
C LYS A 83 0.52 19.11 5.20
N ASP A 84 0.23 19.14 3.89
CA ASP A 84 -0.77 20.07 3.35
C ASP A 84 -2.18 19.68 3.88
N PRO A 85 -2.85 20.57 4.64
CA PRO A 85 -4.17 20.28 5.22
C PRO A 85 -5.28 20.16 4.17
N ASN A 86 -5.03 20.59 2.93
CA ASN A 86 -6.02 20.54 1.84
C ASN A 86 -5.92 19.27 0.99
N ILE A 87 -5.07 18.32 1.36
CA ILE A 87 -5.00 17.03 0.67
C ILE A 87 -6.35 16.32 0.76
N LYS A 88 -6.92 16.05 -0.40
CA LYS A 88 -8.15 15.26 -0.54
C LYS A 88 -7.85 13.77 -0.44
N MET A 89 -8.88 13.00 -0.10
CA MET A 89 -8.82 11.54 -0.25
C MET A 89 -8.50 11.19 -1.69
N ASN A 90 -7.53 10.30 -1.84
CA ASN A 90 -7.15 9.71 -3.12
C ASN A 90 -7.71 8.31 -3.20
N ARG A 91 -8.30 7.98 -4.35
CA ARG A 91 -8.85 6.68 -4.67
C ARG A 91 -8.74 6.47 -6.18
N SER A 92 -8.58 5.23 -6.63
CA SER A 92 -8.56 4.95 -8.06
C SER A 92 -9.87 5.39 -8.72
N ARG A 93 -9.79 6.02 -9.90
CA ARG A 93 -10.98 6.37 -10.70
C ARG A 93 -11.85 5.15 -11.07
N PHE A 94 -11.24 3.96 -11.09
CA PHE A 94 -11.91 2.68 -11.37
C PHE A 94 -12.18 1.88 -10.10
N TRP A 95 -12.33 2.53 -8.95
CA TRP A 95 -12.49 1.83 -7.67
C TRP A 95 -13.69 0.90 -7.64
N ARG A 96 -14.82 1.28 -8.28
CA ARG A 96 -16.03 0.45 -8.31
C ARG A 96 -15.76 -0.91 -8.95
N GLU A 97 -15.04 -0.92 -10.07
CA GLU A 97 -14.67 -2.16 -10.76
C GLU A 97 -13.68 -3.00 -9.94
N GLN A 98 -12.77 -2.35 -9.22
CA GLN A 98 -11.84 -3.04 -8.32
C GLN A 98 -12.56 -3.63 -7.11
N ALA A 99 -13.60 -2.96 -6.61
CA ALA A 99 -14.40 -3.41 -5.49
C ALA A 99 -15.35 -4.58 -5.85
N MET A 100 -15.57 -4.89 -7.13
CA MET A 100 -16.48 -5.97 -7.56
C MET A 100 -15.98 -7.36 -7.20
N SER A 101 -14.66 -7.55 -7.11
CA SER A 101 -14.08 -8.86 -6.77
C SER A 101 -13.27 -8.78 -5.48
N ARG A 102 -13.60 -9.69 -4.57
CA ARG A 102 -12.85 -9.95 -3.33
C ARG A 102 -11.85 -11.09 -3.47
N ASP A 103 -11.77 -11.73 -4.63
CA ASP A 103 -10.80 -12.79 -4.83
C ASP A 103 -9.38 -12.18 -4.76
N PRO A 104 -8.50 -12.61 -3.83
CA PRO A 104 -7.11 -12.15 -3.77
C PRO A 104 -6.34 -12.38 -5.08
N LYS A 105 -6.72 -13.37 -5.88
CA LYS A 105 -6.11 -13.66 -7.19
C LYS A 105 -6.55 -12.71 -8.30
N GLU A 106 -7.56 -11.88 -8.04
CA GLU A 106 -8.12 -10.92 -8.98
C GLU A 106 -7.77 -9.46 -8.66
N LEU A 107 -6.89 -9.22 -7.68
CA LEU A 107 -6.36 -7.90 -7.35
C LEU A 107 -5.86 -7.19 -8.62
N ASN A 108 -6.27 -5.93 -8.79
CA ASN A 108 -6.01 -5.19 -10.03
C ASN A 108 -5.05 -4.02 -9.85
N TYR A 109 -5.05 -3.40 -8.67
CA TYR A 109 -4.24 -2.22 -8.39
C TYR A 109 -3.97 -2.08 -6.90
N ILE A 110 -2.72 -1.75 -6.57
CA ILE A 110 -2.32 -1.34 -5.22
C ILE A 110 -1.48 -0.07 -5.29
N MET A 111 -1.46 0.66 -4.18
CA MET A 111 -0.56 1.78 -3.92
C MET A 111 0.31 1.45 -2.70
N CYS A 112 1.59 1.73 -2.81
CA CYS A 112 2.61 1.43 -1.81
C CYS A 112 3.28 2.73 -1.37
N TYR A 113 3.30 2.99 -0.06
CA TYR A 113 4.03 4.09 0.55
C TYR A 113 5.25 3.58 1.30
N HIS A 114 6.42 4.08 0.92
CA HIS A 114 7.71 3.76 1.52
C HIS A 114 8.09 4.88 2.47
N LEU A 115 7.98 4.63 3.78
CA LEU A 115 8.10 5.67 4.79
C LEU A 115 9.56 5.90 5.17
N PHE A 116 10.05 7.14 5.04
CA PHE A 116 11.43 7.45 5.42
C PHE A 116 11.59 7.50 6.94
N GLY A 117 12.80 7.18 7.38
CA GLY A 117 13.18 7.25 8.79
C GLY A 117 13.40 5.88 9.40
N GLY A 118 13.55 5.85 10.72
CA GLY A 118 13.64 4.63 11.51
C GLY A 118 12.41 4.38 12.38
N SER A 119 12.47 3.35 13.21
CA SER A 119 11.37 2.91 14.07
C SER A 119 10.85 3.94 15.08
N HIS A 120 11.60 5.02 15.32
CA HIS A 120 11.22 6.13 16.20
C HIS A 120 10.55 7.30 15.45
N ASP A 121 10.62 7.31 14.13
CA ASP A 121 9.95 8.31 13.30
C ASP A 121 8.50 7.87 13.11
N MET A 122 7.56 8.47 13.84
CA MET A 122 6.16 8.09 13.82
C MET A 122 5.42 8.67 12.61
N TRP A 123 4.56 7.85 12.02
CA TRP A 123 3.72 8.17 10.86
C TRP A 123 2.25 7.84 11.14
N GLU A 124 1.37 8.66 10.59
CA GLU A 124 -0.08 8.48 10.65
C GLU A 124 -0.61 8.34 9.24
N TRP A 125 -1.33 7.27 8.94
CA TRP A 125 -1.97 7.07 7.66
C TRP A 125 -3.47 6.97 7.84
N GLU A 126 -4.22 7.66 6.98
CA GLU A 126 -5.65 7.87 7.16
C GLU A 126 -6.42 7.32 5.94
N TYR A 127 -7.49 6.58 6.21
CA TYR A 127 -8.42 6.08 5.20
C TYR A 127 -9.88 6.35 5.59
N ASP A 128 -10.76 6.36 4.59
CA ASP A 128 -12.21 6.52 4.79
C ASP A 128 -12.88 5.19 5.13
N LYS A 129 -13.75 5.19 6.13
CA LYS A 129 -14.45 4.01 6.64
C LYS A 129 -15.53 3.46 5.71
N GLY A 130 -15.85 4.16 4.62
CA GLY A 130 -16.64 3.64 3.52
C GLY A 130 -15.96 2.49 2.78
N LEU A 131 -14.64 2.32 2.97
CA LEU A 131 -13.87 1.21 2.39
C LEU A 131 -14.07 1.12 0.88
N TRP A 132 -14.72 0.04 0.42
CA TRP A 132 -14.97 -0.26 -0.99
C TRP A 132 -16.29 0.32 -1.49
N GLU A 133 -17.01 1.08 -0.67
CA GLU A 133 -18.23 1.78 -1.01
C GLU A 133 -17.95 3.28 -1.23
N GLU A 134 -19.00 4.11 -1.20
CA GLU A 134 -18.81 5.56 -1.26
C GLU A 134 -18.10 6.09 -0.01
N GLU A 135 -17.39 7.19 -0.18
CA GLU A 135 -16.76 7.90 0.94
C GLU A 135 -17.83 8.37 1.92
N THR A 136 -17.62 8.06 3.19
CA THR A 136 -18.52 8.42 4.30
C THR A 136 -18.16 9.77 4.89
N GLY A 137 -16.92 10.24 4.70
CA GLY A 137 -16.34 11.38 5.39
C GLY A 137 -15.87 11.04 6.82
N GLU A 138 -16.15 9.85 7.32
CA GLU A 138 -15.58 9.33 8.56
C GLU A 138 -14.27 8.59 8.25
N THR A 139 -13.23 8.89 9.02
CA THR A 139 -11.91 8.35 8.77
C THR A 139 -11.34 7.61 9.97
N GLU A 140 -10.41 6.71 9.68
CA GLU A 140 -9.64 5.97 10.67
C GLU A 140 -8.14 6.18 10.43
N VAL A 141 -7.37 6.20 11.52
CA VAL A 141 -5.93 6.47 11.50
C VAL A 141 -5.17 5.21 11.91
N VAL A 142 -4.26 4.80 11.04
CA VAL A 142 -3.31 3.72 11.26
C VAL A 142 -1.95 4.31 11.63
N GLN A 143 -1.37 3.79 12.70
CA GLN A 143 -0.03 4.18 13.15
C GLN A 143 1.03 3.31 12.45
N ALA A 144 2.06 3.96 11.91
CA ALA A 144 3.22 3.34 11.30
C ALA A 144 4.51 4.02 11.78
N ALA A 145 5.65 3.46 11.41
CA ALA A 145 6.97 4.00 11.70
C ALA A 145 7.81 4.12 10.43
N GLY A 146 8.86 4.94 10.48
CA GLY A 146 9.86 5.01 9.43
C GLY A 146 10.47 3.63 9.16
N GLY A 147 10.63 3.29 7.89
CA GLY A 147 11.02 1.97 7.42
C GLY A 147 9.85 1.02 7.16
N ASP A 148 8.63 1.35 7.58
CA ASP A 148 7.46 0.54 7.24
C ASP A 148 6.99 0.80 5.80
N LEU A 149 6.42 -0.24 5.19
CA LEU A 149 5.78 -0.20 3.89
C LEU A 149 4.26 -0.33 4.07
N ILE A 150 3.52 0.71 3.71
CA ILE A 150 2.05 0.67 3.68
C ILE A 150 1.62 0.23 2.28
N ILE A 151 0.83 -0.84 2.18
CA ILE A 151 0.26 -1.32 0.92
C ILE A 151 -1.26 -1.20 1.02
N CYS A 152 -1.86 -0.39 0.17
CA CYS A 152 -3.31 -0.20 0.12
C CYS A 152 -3.89 -0.59 -1.24
N ASN A 153 -5.10 -1.11 -1.22
CA ASN A 153 -5.88 -1.45 -2.39
C ASN A 153 -6.35 -0.18 -3.10
N GLY A 154 -6.38 -0.20 -4.44
CA GLY A 154 -6.78 0.96 -5.23
C GLY A 154 -8.21 1.43 -5.02
N TRP A 155 -9.09 0.56 -4.52
CA TRP A 155 -10.46 0.95 -4.20
C TRP A 155 -10.59 1.72 -2.88
N LEU A 156 -9.58 1.70 -2.00
CA LEU A 156 -9.65 2.32 -0.69
C LEU A 156 -9.39 3.84 -0.79
N PRO A 157 -10.33 4.71 -0.36
CA PRO A 157 -10.06 6.14 -0.22
C PRO A 157 -9.09 6.39 0.93
N GLN A 158 -7.97 7.04 0.62
CA GLN A 158 -6.89 7.28 1.60
C GLN A 158 -6.12 8.58 1.32
N ARG A 159 -5.50 9.15 2.36
CA ARG A 159 -4.54 10.25 2.23
C ARG A 159 -3.12 9.71 2.36
N PRO A 160 -2.13 10.31 1.66
CA PRO A 160 -0.74 10.00 1.87
C PRO A 160 -0.37 10.04 3.37
N PRO A 161 0.48 9.09 3.85
CA PRO A 161 0.92 9.05 5.23
C PRO A 161 1.56 10.36 5.67
N LYS A 162 1.20 10.84 6.86
CA LYS A 162 1.72 12.07 7.44
C LYS A 162 2.76 11.74 8.51
N PRO A 163 3.99 12.26 8.41
CA PRO A 163 4.98 12.12 9.47
C PRO A 163 4.70 13.13 10.59
N GLN A 164 4.88 12.70 11.85
CA GLN A 164 4.88 13.64 12.98
C GLN A 164 6.06 14.63 12.87
N GLY A 165 7.23 14.13 12.45
CA GLY A 165 8.43 14.92 12.16
C GLY A 165 8.49 15.47 10.72
N THR A 166 9.69 15.81 10.25
CA THR A 166 9.95 16.18 8.84
C THR A 166 10.59 14.99 8.13
N LYS A 167 9.78 14.18 7.46
CA LYS A 167 10.21 13.02 6.69
C LYS A 167 9.49 12.98 5.36
N ASP A 168 10.15 12.42 4.37
CA ASP A 168 9.63 12.28 3.01
C ASP A 168 9.13 10.84 2.80
N ALA A 169 8.47 10.59 1.68
CA ALA A 169 8.05 9.25 1.32
C ALA A 169 8.24 9.01 -0.18
N PHE A 170 8.45 7.74 -0.56
CA PHE A 170 8.17 7.32 -1.92
C PHE A 170 6.77 6.72 -2.03
N VAL A 171 6.14 6.91 -3.17
CA VAL A 171 4.90 6.23 -3.54
C VAL A 171 5.10 5.47 -4.84
N VAL A 172 4.69 4.21 -4.87
CA VAL A 172 4.68 3.39 -6.08
C VAL A 172 3.31 2.76 -6.20
N SER A 173 2.69 2.85 -7.38
CA SER A 173 1.49 2.08 -7.67
C SER A 173 1.81 0.90 -8.56
N TYR A 174 1.12 -0.21 -8.36
CA TYR A 174 1.28 -1.41 -9.17
C TYR A 174 -0.08 -1.75 -9.76
N ARG A 175 -0.15 -1.79 -11.08
CA ARG A 175 -1.38 -2.09 -11.83
C ARG A 175 -1.21 -3.37 -12.61
N TRP A 176 -2.17 -4.28 -12.55
CA TRP A 176 -2.20 -5.44 -13.43
C TRP A 176 -2.28 -4.98 -14.90
N LYS A 177 -1.45 -5.55 -15.79
CA LYS A 177 -1.36 -5.12 -17.20
C LYS A 177 -2.67 -5.24 -17.97
N GLY A 178 -3.55 -6.19 -17.58
CA GLY A 178 -4.87 -6.35 -18.17
C GLY A 178 -5.94 -5.40 -17.61
N PHE A 179 -5.60 -4.60 -16.59
CA PHE A 179 -6.50 -3.61 -16.01
C PHE A 179 -6.25 -2.25 -16.65
N HIS A 180 -7.22 -1.77 -17.45
CA HIS A 180 -7.30 -0.44 -18.07
C HIS A 180 -5.95 0.20 -18.38
N GLN A 181 -5.48 0.03 -19.62
CA GLN A 181 -4.36 0.83 -20.11
C GLN A 181 -4.75 2.32 -20.07
N GLU A 182 -4.14 3.08 -19.17
CA GLU A 182 -4.08 4.52 -19.35
C GLU A 182 -3.27 4.79 -20.62
N THR A 183 -3.95 5.01 -21.74
CA THR A 183 -3.42 5.91 -22.76
C THR A 183 -3.20 7.25 -22.08
N GLN A 184 -1.92 7.58 -21.88
CA GLN A 184 -1.47 8.91 -21.46
C GLN A 184 -1.91 9.97 -22.46
#